data_AF-A0A0W8IPA3-F1
#
_entry.id   AF-A0A0W8IPA3-F1
#
_cell.length_a   1.000
_cell.length_b   1.000
_cell.length_c   1.000
_cell.angle_alpha   90.00
_cell.angle_beta   90.00
_cell.angle_gamma   90.00
#
_symmetry.space_group_name_H-M   'P 1'
#
loop_
_entity.id
_entity.type
_entity.pdbx_description
1 polymer ?
#
loop_
_entity_poly.entity_id
_entity_poly.type
_entity_poly.pdbx_seq_one_letter_code
_entity_poly.pdbx_strand_id
1 'polypeptide(L)'
;MTRTGTRRRTGRKSIQWKDLTPGQQTLLLTLASVQVSLAATAWADLALRPAEEVSGGKGKWAAIIAINFVGPVLYFRRGIRR
;
A
#
# COMPACT_ATOMS: atom_id res chain seq x y z
N MET A 1 30.24 37.05 22.97
CA MET A 1 28.79 36.78 22.91
C MET A 1 28.49 36.02 21.62
N THR A 2 28.49 34.68 21.66
CA THR A 2 28.16 33.83 20.49
C THR A 2 26.74 33.29 20.67
N ARG A 3 25.83 33.74 19.79
CA ARG A 3 24.43 33.28 19.73
C ARG A 3 24.41 31.88 19.13
N THR A 4 24.23 30.86 19.96
CA THR A 4 23.97 29.49 19.52
C THR A 4 22.57 29.42 18.89
N GLY A 5 22.51 29.31 17.56
CA GLY A 5 21.27 29.13 16.82
C GLY A 5 20.70 27.73 17.04
N THR A 6 19.57 27.64 17.71
CA THR A 6 18.82 26.40 17.94
C THR A 6 18.23 25.91 16.62
N ARG A 7 18.79 24.82 16.06
CA ARG A 7 18.27 24.15 14.87
C ARG A 7 16.90 23.52 15.20
N ARG A 8 15.79 24.20 14.90
CA ARG A 8 14.45 23.61 14.97
C ARG A 8 14.39 22.43 14.01
N ARG A 9 14.47 21.21 14.53
CA ARG A 9 14.01 20.01 13.82
C ARG A 9 12.49 20.11 13.74
N THR A 10 11.97 20.58 12.60
CA THR A 10 10.56 20.41 12.27
C THR A 10 10.33 18.91 12.07
N GLY A 11 9.92 18.22 13.14
CA GLY A 11 9.48 16.83 13.05
C GLY A 11 8.32 16.74 12.07
N ARG A 12 8.45 15.90 11.05
CA ARG A 12 7.40 15.65 10.07
C ARG A 12 6.22 15.02 10.81
N LYS A 13 5.11 15.75 10.98
CA LYS A 13 3.89 15.19 11.59
C LYS A 13 3.41 14.03 10.72
N SER A 14 3.36 12.81 11.28
CA SER A 14 2.71 11.67 10.66
C SER A 14 1.20 11.85 10.77
N ILE A 15 0.47 11.86 9.66
CA ILE A 15 -0.99 11.88 9.67
C ILE A 15 -1.49 10.59 10.33
N GLN A 16 -2.26 10.72 11.41
CA GLN A 16 -2.88 9.59 12.09
C GLN A 16 -4.27 9.36 11.51
N TRP A 17 -4.77 8.12 11.61
CA TRP A 17 -6.13 7.79 11.19
C TRP A 17 -7.20 8.68 11.84
N LYS A 18 -6.98 9.04 13.11
CA LYS A 18 -7.87 9.91 13.89
C LYS A 18 -7.90 11.36 13.39
N ASP A 19 -6.91 11.79 12.62
CA ASP A 19 -6.84 13.14 12.05
C ASP A 19 -7.66 13.27 10.75
N LEU A 20 -8.16 12.15 10.20
CA LEU A 20 -8.94 12.11 8.96
C LEU A 20 -10.42 12.38 9.23
N THR A 21 -11.05 13.18 8.37
CA THR A 21 -12.51 13.38 8.43
C THR A 21 -13.24 12.07 8.12
N PRO A 22 -14.50 11.90 8.57
CA PRO A 22 -15.27 10.69 8.26
C PRO A 22 -15.34 10.39 6.77
N GLY A 23 -15.51 11.40 5.91
CA GLY A 23 -15.51 11.23 4.45
C GLY A 23 -14.16 10.74 3.89
N GLN A 24 -13.04 11.21 4.44
CA GLN A 24 -11.71 10.73 4.04
C GLN A 24 -11.48 9.27 4.46
N GLN A 25 -11.93 8.88 5.65
CA GLN A 25 -11.86 7.49 6.11
C GLN A 25 -12.72 6.58 5.24
N THR A 26 -13.95 6.98 4.93
CA THR A 26 -14.84 6.24 4.03
C THR A 26 -14.21 6.08 2.65
N LEU A 27 -13.69 7.16 2.06
CA LEU A 27 -13.04 7.10 0.75
C LEU A 27 -11.84 6.14 0.75
N LEU A 28 -10.98 6.22 1.77
CA LEU A 28 -9.83 5.31 1.90
C LEU A 28 -10.27 3.86 2.02
N LEU A 29 -11.28 3.57 2.85
CA LEU A 29 -11.82 2.22 3.00
C LEU A 29 -12.42 1.71 1.68
N THR A 30 -13.21 2.53 0.99
CA THR A 30 -13.80 2.15 -0.30
C THR A 30 -12.73 1.85 -1.34
N LEU A 31 -11.72 2.70 -1.48
CA LEU A 31 -10.63 2.48 -2.43
C LEU A 31 -9.82 1.22 -2.08
N ALA A 32 -9.52 1.01 -0.79
CA ALA A 32 -8.83 -0.19 -0.32
C ALA A 32 -9.65 -1.45 -0.62
N SER A 33 -10.96 -1.44 -0.37
CA SER A 33 -11.85 -2.55 -0.68
C SER A 33 -11.90 -2.85 -2.18
N VAL A 34 -12.04 -1.82 -3.02
CA VAL A 34 -12.03 -1.98 -4.49
C VAL A 34 -10.71 -2.61 -4.94
N GLN A 35 -9.58 -2.13 -4.42
CA GLN A 35 -8.27 -2.65 -4.79
C GLN A 35 -8.07 -4.11 -4.37
N VAL A 36 -8.47 -4.48 -3.16
CA VAL A 36 -8.38 -5.88 -2.66
C VAL A 36 -9.29 -6.79 -3.47
N SER A 37 -10.53 -6.37 -3.75
CA SER A 37 -11.47 -7.15 -4.56
C SER A 37 -10.94 -7.38 -5.98
N LEU A 38 -10.43 -6.34 -6.65
CA LEU A 38 -9.83 -6.47 -7.98
C LEU A 38 -8.65 -7.43 -7.99
N ALA A 39 -7.77 -7.35 -6.99
CA ALA A 39 -6.63 -8.25 -6.88
C ALA A 39 -7.08 -9.71 -6.66
N ALA A 40 -8.06 -9.93 -5.78
CA ALA A 40 -8.63 -11.25 -5.53
C ALA A 40 -9.30 -11.83 -6.78
N THR A 41 -10.09 -11.03 -7.51
CA THR A 41 -10.69 -11.43 -8.78
C THR A 41 -9.64 -11.77 -9.82
N ALA A 42 -8.58 -10.96 -9.95
CA ALA A 42 -7.50 -11.23 -10.89
C ALA A 42 -6.73 -12.51 -10.56
N TRP A 43 -6.47 -12.80 -9.29
CA TRP A 43 -5.88 -14.07 -8.87
C TRP A 43 -6.83 -15.26 -9.10
N ALA A 44 -8.12 -15.09 -8.83
CA ALA A 44 -9.11 -16.15 -9.09
C ALA A 44 -9.20 -16.46 -10.59
N ASP A 45 -9.29 -15.44 -11.44
CA ASP A 45 -9.27 -15.57 -12.90
C ASP A 45 -7.99 -16.26 -13.37
N LEU A 46 -6.81 -15.84 -12.86
CA LEU A 46 -5.53 -16.46 -13.19
C LEU A 46 -5.44 -17.93 -12.73
N ALA A 47 -6.02 -18.27 -11.58
CA ALA A 47 -6.05 -19.62 -11.06
C ALA A 47 -6.93 -20.53 -11.93
N LEU A 48 -8.11 -20.02 -12.31
CA LEU A 48 -9.11 -20.74 -13.11
C LEU A 48 -8.72 -20.89 -14.59
N ARG A 49 -8.00 -19.93 -15.18
CA ARG A 49 -7.60 -20.00 -16.59
C ARG A 49 -6.63 -21.16 -16.88
N PRO A 50 -6.78 -21.88 -18.01
CA PRO A 50 -5.78 -22.85 -18.47
C PRO A 50 -4.41 -22.19 -18.63
N ALA A 51 -3.33 -22.92 -18.30
CA ALA A 51 -1.98 -22.33 -18.33
C ALA A 51 -1.53 -21.98 -19.75
N GLU A 52 -2.02 -22.71 -20.77
CA GLU A 52 -1.80 -22.41 -22.19
C GLU A 52 -2.36 -21.05 -22.66
N GLU A 53 -3.36 -20.49 -21.96
CA GLU A 53 -3.91 -19.17 -22.27
C GLU A 53 -3.17 -18.03 -21.55
N VAL A 54 -2.26 -18.37 -20.62
CA VAL A 54 -1.55 -17.39 -19.77
C VAL A 54 -0.14 -17.17 -20.31
N SER A 55 0.05 -16.06 -21.03
CA SER A 55 1.36 -15.68 -21.56
C SER A 55 2.38 -15.44 -20.43
N GLY A 56 3.46 -16.24 -20.40
CA GLY A 56 4.56 -16.05 -19.44
C GLY A 56 4.37 -16.69 -18.05
N GLY A 57 3.36 -17.55 -17.89
CA GLY A 57 3.18 -18.40 -16.71
C GLY A 57 2.46 -17.74 -15.53
N LYS A 58 1.66 -18.53 -14.81
CA LYS A 58 0.81 -18.05 -13.70
C LYS A 58 1.60 -17.41 -12.56
N GLY A 59 2.79 -17.92 -12.24
CA GLY A 59 3.63 -17.37 -11.17
C GLY A 59 4.07 -15.92 -11.40
N LYS A 60 4.40 -15.58 -12.66
CA LYS A 60 4.80 -14.21 -13.03
C LYS A 60 3.65 -13.22 -12.84
N TRP A 61 2.47 -13.56 -13.33
CA TRP A 61 1.28 -12.71 -13.19
C TRP A 61 0.81 -12.59 -11.74
N ALA A 62 0.87 -13.68 -10.97
CA ALA A 62 0.56 -13.62 -9.54
C ALA A 62 1.46 -12.62 -8.80
N ALA A 63 2.78 -12.62 -9.10
CA ALA A 63 3.73 -11.67 -8.52
C ALA A 63 3.46 -10.23 -8.96
N ILE A 64 3.12 -10.00 -10.23
CA ILE A 64 2.76 -8.67 -10.76
C ILE A 64 1.53 -8.11 -10.03
N ILE A 65 0.48 -8.93 -9.84
CA ILE A 65 -0.72 -8.52 -9.10
C ILE A 65 -0.36 -8.19 -7.63
N ALA A 66 0.58 -8.93 -7.03
CA ALA A 66 1.01 -8.74 -5.64
C ALA A 66 1.85 -7.47 -5.39
N ILE A 67 2.62 -7.01 -6.38
CA ILE A 67 3.62 -5.93 -6.22
C ILE A 67 3.03 -4.66 -5.60
N ASN A 68 1.81 -4.29 -5.98
CA ASN A 68 1.14 -3.08 -5.48
C ASN A 68 0.86 -3.12 -3.96
N PHE A 69 0.86 -4.30 -3.33
CA PHE A 69 0.66 -4.47 -1.88
C PHE A 69 1.97 -4.58 -1.10
N VAL A 70 3.02 -5.15 -1.71
CA VAL A 70 4.30 -5.43 -1.03
C VAL A 70 4.98 -4.15 -0.57
N GLY A 71 4.99 -3.10 -1.41
CA GLY A 71 5.61 -1.81 -1.09
C GLY A 71 5.07 -1.18 0.20
N PRO A 72 3.75 -0.90 0.28
CA PRO A 72 3.13 -0.37 1.49
C PRO A 72 3.32 -1.27 2.72
N VAL A 73 3.14 -2.59 2.58
CA VAL A 73 3.30 -3.54 3.70
C VAL A 73 4.71 -3.51 4.26
N LEU A 74 5.74 -3.48 3.40
CA LEU A 74 7.14 -3.35 3.84
C LEU A 74 7.40 -2.01 4.51
N TYR A 75 6.82 -0.91 4.00
CA TYR A 75 6.93 0.40 4.63
C TYR A 75 6.32 0.42 6.03
N PHE A 76 5.10 -0.10 6.21
CA PHE A 76 4.45 -0.19 7.52
C PHE A 76 5.18 -1.16 8.47
N ARG A 77 5.75 -2.27 7.98
CA ARG A 77 6.47 -3.25 8.81
C ARG A 77 7.88 -2.82 9.19
N ARG A 78 8.58 -2.07 8.33
CA ARG A 78 10.05 -1.89 8.42
C ARG A 78 10.49 -0.43 8.28
N GLY A 79 9.65 0.41 7.67
CA GLY A 79 9.87 1.84 7.50
C GLY A 79 9.35 2.69 8.67
N ILE A 80 8.39 2.20 9.45
CA ILE A 80 7.90 2.88 10.66
C ILE A 80 8.82 2.52 11.84
N ARG A 81 9.71 3.45 12.19
CA ARG A 81 10.31 3.50 13.54
C ARG A 81 9.31 4.25 14.43
N ARG A 82 8.87 3.62 15.53
CA ARG A 82 8.11 4.30 16.59
C ARG A 82 8.97 5.36 17.26
#